data_AF-A0A7X7DUV0-F1
#
_entry.id   AF-A0A7X7DUV0-F1
#
_cell.length_a   1.000
_cell.length_b   1.000
_cell.length_c   1.000
_cell.angle_alpha   90.00
_cell.angle_beta   90.00
_cell.angle_gamma   90.00
#
_symmetry.space_group_name_H-M   'P 1'
#
loop_
_entity.id
_entity.type
_entity.pdbx_description
1 polymer ?
#
loop_
_entity_poly.entity_id
_entity_poly.type
_entity_poly.pdbx_seq_one_letter_code
_entity_poly.pdbx_strand_id
1 'polypeptide(L)' 'MSSLKYRSVFLSDFHLGTRWCRAKSLVSFLGSMECEKLYLIGDIIDGWKLKRSPGWPNSHNSVIRKILKMSKK' A
#
# COMPACT_ATOMS: atom_id res chain seq x y z
N MET A 1 13.16 2.50 -16.88
CA MET A 1 13.50 3.46 -15.80
C MET A 1 14.20 2.69 -14.70
N SER A 2 15.35 3.16 -14.23
CA SER A 2 16.04 2.58 -13.08
C SER A 2 15.17 2.73 -11.83
N SER A 3 14.92 1.63 -11.12
CA SER A 3 14.20 1.67 -9.84
C SER A 3 15.04 2.36 -8.77
N LEU A 4 14.43 3.22 -7.96
CA LEU A 4 15.09 3.76 -6.78
C LEU A 4 15.32 2.63 -5.78
N LYS A 5 16.56 2.47 -5.30
CA LYS A 5 16.93 1.41 -4.35
C LYS A 5 17.12 1.99 -2.95
N TYR A 6 16.41 1.41 -1.99
CA TYR A 6 16.47 1.83 -0.59
C TYR A 6 16.84 0.64 0.30
N ARG A 7 17.62 0.88 1.35
CA ARG A 7 17.81 -0.14 2.41
C ARG A 7 16.51 -0.38 3.17
N SER A 8 15.75 0.67 3.47
CA SER A 8 14.49 0.54 4.20
C SER A 8 13.50 1.63 3.80
N VAL A 9 12.21 1.28 3.78
CA VAL A 9 11.10 2.19 3.52
C VAL A 9 10.09 2.04 4.65
N PHE A 10 9.61 3.17 5.16
CA PHE A 10 8.60 3.24 6.21
C PHE A 10 7.34 3.88 5.62
N LEU A 11 6.21 3.21 5.74
CA LEU A 11 4.91 3.72 5.32
C LEU A 11 3.95 3.70 6.50
N SER A 12 3.19 4.77 6.68
CA SER A 12 2.21 4.85 7.76
C SER A 12 0.84 5.39 7.34
N ASP A 13 -0.18 5.02 8.11
CA ASP A 13 -1.50 5.65 8.19
C ASP A 13 -2.16 5.99 6.84
N PHE A 14 -2.12 5.04 5.90
CA PHE A 14 -2.74 5.23 4.58
C PHE A 14 -4.16 4.68 4.48
N HIS A 15 -4.69 4.03 5.53
CA HIS A 15 -6.13 3.87 5.73
C HIS A 15 -6.87 3.23 4.54
N LEU A 16 -6.41 2.05 4.07
CA LEU A 16 -7.10 1.30 3.01
C LEU A 16 -8.52 0.98 3.44
N GLY A 17 -9.50 1.37 2.63
CA GLY A 17 -10.92 1.16 2.88
C GLY A 17 -11.66 2.48 3.04
N THR A 18 -10.92 3.58 3.15
CA THR A 18 -11.45 4.94 3.20
C THR A 18 -11.44 5.60 1.82
N ARG A 19 -12.40 6.51 1.58
CA ARG A 19 -12.46 7.31 0.34
C ARG A 19 -11.26 8.25 0.16
N TRP A 20 -10.54 8.53 1.25
CA TRP A 20 -9.42 9.48 1.26
C TRP A 20 -8.07 8.80 0.98
N CYS A 21 -8.04 7.46 0.99
CA CYS A 21 -6.84 6.71 0.67
C CYS A 21 -6.38 6.99 -0.77
N ARG A 22 -5.16 7.52 -0.92
CA ARG A 22 -4.52 7.76 -2.22
C ARG A 22 -3.89 6.48 -2.79
N ALA A 23 -4.68 5.41 -2.87
CA ALA A 23 -4.20 4.07 -3.22
C ALA A 23 -3.51 4.00 -4.59
N LYS A 24 -3.96 4.76 -5.60
CA LYS A 24 -3.32 4.80 -6.93
C LYS A 24 -1.90 5.38 -6.86
N SER A 25 -1.72 6.48 -6.13
CA SER A 25 -0.41 7.08 -5.90
C SER A 25 0.51 6.14 -5.14
N LEU A 26 -0.02 5.42 -4.15
CA LEU A 26 0.74 4.43 -3.39
C LEU A 26 1.20 3.25 -4.26
N VAL A 27 0.35 2.71 -5.13
CA VAL A 27 0.74 1.67 -6.10
C VAL A 27 1.84 2.17 -7.03
N SER A 28 1.73 3.41 -7.51
CA SER A 28 2.75 4.00 -8.38
C SER A 28 4.10 4.15 -7.66
N PHE A 29 4.09 4.65 -6.42
CA PHE A 29 5.29 4.78 -5.59
C PHE A 29 5.95 3.42 -5.30
N LEU A 30 5.17 2.43 -4.86
CA LEU A 30 5.66 1.06 -4.65
C LEU A 30 6.16 0.42 -5.95
N GLY A 31 5.70 0.90 -7.11
CA GLY A 31 6.13 0.48 -8.44
C GLY A 31 7.46 1.05 -8.89
N SER A 32 7.81 2.25 -8.40
CA SER A 32 9.02 3.00 -8.80
C SER A 32 10.23 2.74 -7.91
N MET A 33 10.11 1.87 -6.90
CA MET A 33 11.16 1.64 -5.92
C MET A 33 11.33 0.16 -5.57
N GLU A 34 12.51 -0.17 -5.08
CA GLU A 34 12.85 -1.44 -4.43
C GLU A 34 13.41 -1.15 -3.03
N CYS A 35 13.12 -2.04 -2.09
CA CYS A 35 13.67 -1.95 -0.74
C CYS A 35 13.97 -3.32 -0.13
N GLU A 36 14.99 -3.42 0.72
CA GLU A 36 15.27 -4.65 1.49
C GLU A 36 14.23 -4.85 2.60
N LYS A 37 13.83 -3.75 3.27
CA LYS A 37 12.83 -3.80 4.35
C LYS A 37 11.73 -2.77 4.11
N LEU A 38 10.48 -3.25 4.10
CA LEU A 38 9.29 -2.40 4.11
C LEU A 38 8.63 -2.49 5.49
N TYR A 39 8.63 -1.38 6.21
CA TYR A 39 7.96 -1.25 7.49
C TYR A 39 6.60 -0.59 7.29
N LEU A 40 5.54 -1.28 7.70
CA LEU A 40 4.18 -0.76 7.73
C LEU A 40 3.86 -0.38 9.17
N ILE A 41 3.62 0.91 9.43
CA ILE A 41 3.45 1.47 10.77
C ILE A 41 2.07 2.10 10.88
N GLY A 42 1.36 1.87 11.98
CA GLY A 42 0.04 2.48 12.20
C GLY A 42 -1.07 1.84 11.35
N ASP A 43 -2.03 2.66 10.93
CA ASP A 43 -3.31 2.19 10.40
C ASP A 43 -3.29 2.00 8.89
N ILE A 44 -2.93 0.78 8.50
CA ILE A 44 -2.78 0.36 7.10
C ILE A 44 -4.14 0.09 6.45
N ILE A 45 -5.03 -0.59 7.17
CA ILE A 45 -6.33 -1.05 6.67
C ILE A 45 -7.43 -0.68 7.67
N ASP A 46 -8.43 0.06 7.21
CA ASP A 46 -9.64 0.35 7.97
C ASP A 46 -10.68 -0.74 7.77
N GLY A 47 -10.53 -1.82 8.55
CA GLY A 47 -11.45 -2.96 8.52
C GLY A 47 -12.87 -2.64 9.01
N TRP A 48 -13.03 -1.59 9.82
CA TRP A 48 -14.30 -1.18 10.41
C TRP A 48 -15.36 -0.77 9.37
N LYS A 49 -14.92 -0.35 8.17
CA LYS A 49 -15.83 0.04 7.08
C LYS A 49 -16.11 -1.05 6.05
N LEU A 50 -15.45 -2.21 6.11
CA LEU A 50 -15.69 -3.29 5.15
C LEU A 50 -17.13 -3.81 5.13
N LYS A 51 -17.86 -3.71 6.27
CA LYS A 51 -19.29 -4.06 6.35
C LYS A 51 -20.27 -2.99 5.86
N ARG A 52 -19.83 -1.72 5.69
CA ARG A 52 -20.73 -0.56 5.47
C ARG A 52 -20.29 0.42 4.37
N SER A 53 -19.14 0.20 3.73
CA SER A 53 -18.61 1.09 2.67
C SER A 53 -19.12 0.68 1.28
N PRO A 54 -19.25 1.60 0.29
CA PRO A 54 -19.84 1.34 -1.03
C PRO A 54 -19.05 0.40 -1.96
N GLY A 55 -18.12 -0.38 -1.42
CA GLY A 55 -17.23 -1.25 -2.19
C GLY A 55 -15.77 -0.94 -1.91
N TRP A 56 -15.00 -1.99 -1.70
CA TRP A 56 -13.55 -1.95 -1.61
C TRP A 56 -12.95 -1.67 -3.01
N PRO A 57 -12.31 -0.52 -3.26
CA PRO A 57 -11.86 -0.18 -4.61
C PRO A 57 -10.75 -1.11 -5.11
N ASN A 58 -10.74 -1.43 -6.41
CA ASN A 58 -9.69 -2.25 -7.01
C ASN A 58 -8.26 -1.70 -6.78
N SER A 59 -8.09 -0.38 -6.68
CA SER A 59 -6.81 0.25 -6.35
C SER A 59 -6.25 -0.19 -5.00
N HIS A 60 -7.11 -0.48 -4.03
CA HIS A 60 -6.71 -0.96 -2.70
C HIS A 60 -6.20 -2.41 -2.76
N ASN A 61 -6.88 -3.26 -3.52
CA ASN A 61 -6.38 -4.61 -3.83
C ASN A 61 -5.02 -4.57 -4.51
N SER A 62 -4.80 -3.62 -5.42
CA SER A 62 -3.50 -3.45 -6.07
C SER A 62 -2.39 -3.08 -5.09
N VAL A 63 -2.66 -2.25 -4.06
CA VAL A 63 -1.70 -1.96 -2.98
C VAL A 63 -1.32 -3.26 -2.25
N ILE A 64 -2.32 -4.00 -1.77
CA ILE A 64 -2.10 -5.26 -1.04
C ILE A 64 -1.28 -6.24 -1.87
N ARG A 65 -1.66 -6.47 -3.14
CA ARG A 65 -0.94 -7.38 -4.05
C ARG A 65 0.50 -6.94 -4.27
N LYS A 66 0.75 -5.63 -4.40
CA LYS A 66 2.10 -5.09 -4.60
C LYS A 66 2.96 -5.34 -3.36
N ILE A 67 2.45 -5.07 -2.16
CA ILE A 67 3.13 -5.33 -0.89
C ILE A 67 3.43 -6.84 -0.74
N LEU A 68 2.44 -7.71 -0.96
CA LEU A 68 2.63 -9.17 -0.88
C LEU A 68 3.66 -9.67 -1.90
N LYS A 69 3.71 -9.09 -3.11
CA LYS A 69 4.73 -9.43 -4.11
C LYS A 69 6.13 -9.00 -3.65
N MET A 70 6.25 -7.86 -2.98
CA MET A 70 7.53 -7.39 -2.42
C MET A 70 8.00 -8.28 -1.26
N SER A 71 7.07 -8.81 -0.44
CA SER A 71 7.40 -9.72 0.67
C SER A 71 7.83 -11.14 0.23
N LYS A 72 7.60 -11.51 -1.03
CA LYS A 72 7.98 -12.83 -1.58
C LYS A 72 9.34 -12.82 -2.29
N LYS A 73 10.01 -11.66 -2.35
CA LYS A 73 11.39 -11.54 -2.77
C LYS A 73 12.30 -11.75 -1.56
#